data_AF-A0A8H6TWF0-F1
#
_entry.id   AF-A0A8H6TWF0-F1
#
_cell.length_a   1.000
_cell.length_b   1.000
_cell.length_c   1.000
_cell.angle_alpha   90.00
_cell.angle_beta   90.00
_cell.angle_gamma   90.00
#
_symmetry.space_group_name_H-M   'P 1'
#
loop_
_entity.id
_entity.type
_entity.pdbx_description
1 polymer ?
#
loop_
_entity_poly.entity_id
_entity_poly.type
_entity_poly.pdbx_seq_one_letter_code
_entity_poly.pdbx_strand_id
1 'polypeptide(L)'
;MSDLCDARGAAADPPADATASVDVHVDIVAKMVRLWSTNDPPLDSESAVLTDVLESTRVRLGAVDAELAGLKARVQCLEQDRSDLSSLEANVANVLSPLRRVPRDILAEIFDWTLDPTEPAPWELCPCAPLSIATSPWVLTHVSSLWRAVAVASPLMCRK
;
A
#
# COMPACT_ATOMS: atom_id res chain seq x y z
N MET A 1 -13.26 21.76 5.96
CA MET A 1 -12.81 21.61 4.56
C MET A 1 -12.74 20.11 4.29
N SER A 2 -13.64 19.44 3.61
CA SER A 2 -14.91 19.74 2.92
C SER A 2 -15.63 18.39 2.89
N ASP A 3 -16.84 18.31 3.41
CA ASP A 3 -18.10 18.21 2.67
C ASP A 3 -18.18 17.14 1.56
N LEU A 4 -19.29 16.39 1.66
CA LEU A 4 -19.97 15.61 0.62
C LEU A 4 -19.32 14.30 0.14
N CYS A 5 -19.87 13.19 0.63
CA CYS A 5 -20.05 11.95 -0.14
C CYS A 5 -21.19 11.13 0.49
N ASP A 6 -22.38 11.74 0.53
CA ASP A 6 -23.64 11.00 0.69
C ASP A 6 -24.21 10.74 -0.69
N ALA A 7 -24.33 9.47 -1.08
CA ALA A 7 -25.18 9.05 -2.18
C ALA A 7 -25.61 7.58 -1.99
N ARG A 8 -26.68 7.40 -1.21
CA ARG A 8 -27.47 6.18 -1.18
C ARG A 8 -28.67 6.37 -2.13
N GLY A 9 -28.72 5.62 -3.22
CA GLY A 9 -29.87 5.54 -4.14
C GLY A 9 -29.91 4.14 -4.74
N ALA A 10 -30.78 3.26 -4.23
CA ALA A 10 -32.13 2.99 -4.77
C ALA A 10 -32.06 2.19 -6.08
N ALA A 11 -32.36 0.89 -5.96
CA ALA A 11 -32.52 -0.02 -7.08
C ALA A 11 -33.63 0.51 -8.01
N ALA A 12 -33.24 0.90 -9.21
CA ALA A 12 -34.15 1.21 -10.30
C ALA A 12 -34.40 -0.07 -11.09
N ASP A 13 -35.68 -0.43 -11.26
CA ASP A 13 -36.10 -1.46 -12.21
C ASP A 13 -35.57 -1.14 -13.61
N PRO A 14 -35.21 -2.15 -14.42
CA PRO A 14 -34.65 -1.93 -15.74
C PRO A 14 -35.70 -1.27 -16.66
N PRO A 15 -35.37 -0.18 -17.36
CA PRO A 15 -36.29 0.48 -18.29
C PRO A 15 -36.58 -0.44 -19.48
N ALA A 16 -37.82 -0.42 -19.98
CA ALA A 16 -38.31 -1.16 -21.16
C ALA A 16 -37.51 -0.89 -22.46
N ASP A 17 -36.61 0.09 -22.44
CA ASP A 17 -35.63 0.41 -23.49
C ASP A 17 -34.54 -0.67 -23.65
N ALA A 18 -34.27 -1.44 -22.58
CA ALA A 18 -33.25 -2.48 -22.58
C ALA A 18 -33.60 -3.65 -23.51
N THR A 19 -34.89 -4.01 -23.67
CA THR A 19 -35.29 -5.15 -24.51
C THR A 19 -35.15 -4.84 -26.00
N ALA A 20 -35.47 -3.61 -26.43
CA ALA A 20 -35.28 -3.18 -27.82
C ALA A 20 -33.79 -3.04 -28.18
N SER A 21 -32.96 -2.58 -27.24
CA SER A 21 -31.50 -2.52 -27.42
C SER A 21 -30.86 -3.91 -27.52
N VAL A 22 -31.46 -4.95 -26.92
CA VAL A 22 -30.96 -6.33 -26.98
C VAL A 22 -31.31 -6.99 -28.31
N ASP A 23 -32.53 -6.81 -28.83
CA ASP A 23 -32.95 -7.40 -30.11
C ASP A 23 -32.18 -6.85 -31.32
N VAL A 24 -31.90 -5.54 -31.33
CA VAL A 24 -31.07 -4.90 -32.37
C VAL A 24 -29.62 -5.41 -32.30
N HIS A 25 -29.10 -5.67 -31.10
CA HIS A 25 -27.74 -6.18 -30.92
C HIS A 25 -27.59 -7.61 -31.46
N VAL A 26 -28.59 -8.47 -31.24
CA VAL A 26 -28.59 -9.86 -31.71
C VAL A 26 -28.63 -9.93 -33.25
N ASP A 27 -29.42 -9.10 -33.92
CA ASP A 27 -29.52 -9.06 -35.38
C ASP A 27 -28.22 -8.57 -36.05
N ILE A 28 -27.56 -7.57 -35.44
CA ILE A 28 -26.28 -7.04 -35.94
C ILE A 28 -25.17 -8.09 -35.79
N VAL A 29 -25.13 -8.81 -34.67
CA VAL A 29 -24.15 -9.90 -34.45
C VAL A 29 -24.35 -11.03 -35.46
N ALA A 30 -25.60 -11.43 -35.74
CA ALA A 30 -25.88 -12.45 -36.74
C ALA A 30 -25.43 -12.03 -38.16
N LYS A 31 -25.66 -10.76 -38.53
CA LYS A 31 -25.17 -10.18 -39.80
C LYS A 31 -23.65 -10.14 -39.86
N MET A 32 -22.97 -9.77 -38.78
CA MET A 32 -21.49 -9.79 -38.70
C MET A 32 -20.94 -11.21 -38.87
N VAL A 33 -21.55 -12.21 -38.23
CA VAL A 33 -21.14 -13.63 -38.36
C VAL A 33 -21.30 -14.12 -39.79
N ARG A 34 -22.39 -13.75 -40.50
CA ARG A 34 -22.55 -14.04 -41.93
C ARG A 34 -21.44 -13.40 -42.76
N LEU A 35 -21.19 -12.10 -42.58
CA LEU A 35 -20.16 -11.38 -43.33
C LEU A 35 -18.76 -11.98 -43.12
N TRP A 36 -18.43 -12.38 -41.90
CA TRP A 36 -17.13 -13.01 -41.60
C TRP A 36 -17.00 -14.43 -42.13
N SER A 37 -18.08 -15.21 -42.16
CA SER A 37 -18.05 -16.61 -42.61
C SER A 37 -18.09 -16.76 -44.12
N THR A 38 -18.79 -15.86 -44.81
CA THR A 38 -18.95 -15.91 -46.28
C THR A 38 -17.94 -15.02 -47.01
N ASN A 39 -17.31 -14.08 -46.30
CA ASN A 39 -16.41 -13.06 -46.85
C ASN A 39 -17.04 -12.22 -47.99
N ASP A 40 -18.37 -12.18 -48.03
CA ASP A 40 -19.12 -11.35 -48.97
C ASP A 40 -19.02 -9.88 -48.58
N PRO A 41 -18.98 -8.94 -49.55
CA PRO A 41 -19.06 -7.53 -49.24
C PRO A 41 -20.40 -7.20 -48.56
N PRO A 42 -20.42 -6.30 -47.56
CA PRO A 42 -21.66 -5.84 -46.95
C PRO A 42 -22.49 -5.07 -47.96
N LEU A 43 -23.82 -5.17 -47.84
CA LEU A 43 -24.73 -4.31 -48.60
C LEU A 43 -24.60 -2.84 -48.12
N ASP A 44 -24.96 -1.88 -48.95
CA ASP A 44 -24.90 -0.44 -48.60
C ASP A 44 -25.71 -0.09 -47.35
N SER A 45 -26.83 -0.78 -47.12
CA SER A 45 -27.62 -0.63 -45.89
C SER A 45 -26.93 -1.23 -44.67
N GLU A 46 -26.19 -2.32 -44.85
CA GLU A 46 -25.43 -2.97 -43.77
C GLU A 46 -24.19 -2.15 -43.42
N SER A 47 -23.51 -1.59 -44.43
CA SER A 47 -22.32 -0.74 -44.22
C SER A 47 -22.68 0.53 -43.44
N ALA A 48 -23.83 1.16 -43.73
CA ALA A 48 -24.32 2.30 -42.98
C ALA A 48 -24.57 1.95 -41.49
N VAL A 49 -25.28 0.85 -41.23
CA VAL A 49 -25.56 0.38 -39.86
C VAL A 49 -24.28 0.01 -39.11
N LEU A 50 -23.37 -0.74 -39.74
CA LEU A 50 -22.11 -1.14 -39.13
C LEU A 50 -21.22 0.07 -38.82
N THR A 51 -21.25 1.10 -39.67
CA THR A 51 -20.49 2.34 -39.43
C THR A 51 -21.04 3.10 -38.23
N ASP A 52 -22.36 3.23 -38.10
CA ASP A 52 -23.02 3.86 -36.95
C ASP A 52 -22.75 3.10 -35.64
N VAL A 53 -22.84 1.76 -35.67
CA VAL A 53 -22.48 0.90 -34.53
C VAL A 53 -21.02 1.10 -34.14
N LEU A 54 -20.13 1.18 -35.12
CA LEU A 54 -18.70 1.35 -34.88
C LEU A 54 -18.39 2.72 -34.29
N GLU A 55 -19.04 3.79 -34.77
CA GLU A 55 -18.89 5.14 -34.23
C GLU A 55 -19.45 5.25 -32.80
N SER A 56 -20.66 4.75 -32.56
CA SER A 56 -21.25 4.71 -31.21
C SER A 56 -20.42 3.88 -30.23
N THR A 57 -19.86 2.75 -30.69
CA THR A 57 -18.97 1.91 -29.86
C THR A 57 -17.68 2.64 -29.53
N ARG A 58 -17.08 3.37 -30.48
CA ARG A 58 -15.87 4.19 -30.22
C ARG A 58 -16.14 5.28 -29.20
N VAL A 59 -17.28 5.97 -29.29
CA VAL A 59 -17.66 7.00 -28.32
C VAL A 59 -17.82 6.40 -26.92
N ARG A 60 -18.55 5.29 -26.81
CA ARG A 60 -18.74 4.59 -25.52
C ARG A 60 -17.43 4.09 -24.93
N LEU A 61 -16.55 3.52 -25.76
CA LEU A 61 -15.24 3.04 -25.33
C LEU A 61 -14.38 4.18 -24.81
N GLY A 62 -14.35 5.32 -25.51
CA GLY A 62 -13.65 6.52 -25.06
C GLY A 62 -14.18 7.07 -23.73
N ALA A 63 -15.49 7.03 -23.51
CA ALA A 63 -16.09 7.43 -22.23
C ALA A 63 -15.67 6.50 -21.07
N VAL A 64 -15.70 5.19 -21.30
CA VAL A 64 -15.25 4.19 -20.32
C VAL A 64 -13.76 4.34 -20.02
N ASP A 65 -12.92 4.57 -21.03
CA ASP A 65 -11.49 4.78 -20.84
C ASP A 65 -11.19 6.06 -20.04
N ALA A 66 -11.95 7.13 -20.26
CA ALA A 66 -11.82 8.37 -19.51
C ALA A 66 -12.22 8.18 -18.02
N GLU A 67 -13.32 7.47 -17.77
CA GLU A 67 -13.75 7.13 -16.41
C GLU A 67 -12.70 6.25 -15.71
N LEU A 68 -12.19 5.24 -16.41
CA LEU A 68 -11.18 4.33 -15.90
C LEU A 68 -9.87 5.07 -15.57
N ALA A 69 -9.47 6.02 -16.42
CA ALA A 69 -8.32 6.89 -16.14
C ALA A 69 -8.54 7.76 -14.88
N GLY A 70 -9.74 8.34 -14.73
CA GLY A 70 -10.10 9.12 -13.53
C GLY A 70 -10.08 8.29 -12.25
N LEU A 71 -10.67 7.09 -12.29
CA LEU A 71 -10.66 6.16 -11.15
C LEU A 71 -9.24 5.70 -10.79
N LYS A 72 -8.40 5.40 -11.79
CA LYS A 72 -6.98 5.07 -11.54
C LYS A 72 -6.22 6.20 -10.86
N ALA A 73 -6.41 7.44 -11.31
CA ALA A 73 -5.81 8.60 -10.66
C ALA A 73 -6.30 8.74 -9.20
N ARG A 74 -7.59 8.52 -8.95
CA ARG A 74 -8.14 8.55 -7.60
C ARG A 74 -7.56 7.47 -6.70
N VAL A 75 -7.42 6.24 -7.21
CA VAL A 75 -6.77 5.13 -6.49
C VAL A 75 -5.33 5.50 -6.14
N GLN A 76 -4.57 6.03 -7.10
CA GLN A 76 -3.18 6.44 -6.87
C GLN A 76 -3.06 7.52 -5.77
N CYS A 77 -3.95 8.52 -5.76
CA CYS A 77 -3.98 9.51 -4.69
C CYS A 77 -4.25 8.87 -3.31
N LEU A 78 -5.23 7.96 -3.23
CA LEU A 78 -5.56 7.30 -1.97
C LEU A 78 -4.45 6.36 -1.49
N GLU A 79 -3.72 5.71 -2.40
CA GLU A 79 -2.55 4.90 -2.05
C GLU A 79 -1.41 5.75 -1.48
N GLN A 80 -1.18 6.94 -2.06
CA GLN A 80 -0.22 7.90 -1.52
C GLN A 80 -0.61 8.38 -0.13
N ASP A 81 -1.87 8.82 0.04
CA ASP A 81 -2.40 9.25 1.34
C ASP A 81 -2.27 8.15 2.40
N ARG A 82 -2.59 6.89 2.03
CA ARG A 82 -2.43 5.73 2.90
C ARG A 82 -0.97 5.52 3.32
N SER A 83 -0.04 5.64 2.38
CA SER A 83 1.40 5.52 2.65
C SER A 83 1.89 6.60 3.63
N ASP A 84 1.45 7.83 3.42
CA ASP A 84 1.83 8.97 4.25
C ASP A 84 1.27 8.84 5.67
N LEU A 85 0.00 8.45 5.80
CA LEU A 85 -0.64 8.20 7.09
C LEU A 85 0.00 7.03 7.83
N SER A 86 0.31 5.93 7.15
CA SER A 86 0.98 4.78 7.76
C SER A 86 2.38 5.16 8.28
N SER A 87 3.11 5.97 7.51
CA SER A 87 4.42 6.50 7.93
C SER A 87 4.30 7.41 9.15
N LEU A 88 3.29 8.28 9.18
CA LEU A 88 3.00 9.15 10.32
C LEU A 88 2.64 8.33 11.57
N GLU A 89 1.76 7.34 11.44
CA GLU A 89 1.38 6.44 12.52
C GLU A 89 2.58 5.73 13.12
N ALA A 90 3.43 5.12 12.29
CA ALA A 90 4.66 4.45 12.74
C ALA A 90 5.60 5.41 13.48
N ASN A 91 5.75 6.65 12.99
CA ASN A 91 6.56 7.67 13.64
C ASN A 91 5.99 8.07 15.00
N VAL A 92 4.68 8.30 15.09
CA VAL A 92 4.01 8.64 16.35
C VAL A 92 4.12 7.49 17.35
N ALA A 93 3.88 6.24 16.92
CA ALA A 93 4.05 5.05 17.75
C ALA A 93 5.49 4.93 18.28
N ASN A 94 6.49 5.19 17.44
CA ASN A 94 7.90 5.20 17.84
C ASN A 94 8.22 6.30 18.87
N VAL A 95 7.62 7.48 18.75
CA VAL A 95 7.77 8.57 19.73
C VAL A 95 7.10 8.23 21.06
N LEU A 96 5.93 7.61 21.02
CA LEU A 96 5.17 7.18 22.20
C LEU A 96 5.68 5.87 22.79
N SER A 97 6.73 5.26 22.20
CA SER A 97 7.30 4.01 22.66
C SER A 97 7.65 4.07 24.16
N PRO A 98 7.17 3.11 24.97
CA PRO A 98 7.50 3.03 26.40
C PRO A 98 9.02 2.98 26.67
N LEU A 99 9.82 2.48 25.71
CA LEU A 99 11.28 2.42 25.80
C LEU A 99 11.94 3.80 25.97
N ARG A 100 11.27 4.88 25.55
CA ARG A 100 11.75 6.27 25.74
C ARG A 100 11.39 6.85 27.11
N ARG A 101 10.52 6.19 27.87
CA ARG A 101 10.05 6.64 29.20
C ARG A 101 10.69 5.85 30.34
N VAL A 102 11.59 4.91 30.05
CA VAL A 102 12.30 4.13 31.07
C VAL A 102 13.24 5.06 31.84
N PRO A 103 13.13 5.12 33.18
CA PRO A 103 14.05 5.89 34.02
C PRO A 103 15.50 5.42 33.84
N ARG A 104 16.46 6.33 34.01
CA ARG A 104 17.88 6.03 33.84
C ARG A 104 18.37 4.95 34.80
N ASP A 105 17.83 4.91 36.01
CA ASP A 105 18.23 3.93 37.03
C ASP A 105 17.85 2.50 36.61
N ILE A 106 16.64 2.33 36.06
CA ILE A 106 16.17 1.05 35.52
C ILE A 106 16.99 0.65 34.28
N LEU A 107 17.36 1.60 33.43
CA LEU A 107 18.24 1.34 32.29
C LEU A 107 19.63 0.89 32.73
N ALA A 108 20.21 1.54 33.75
CA ALA A 108 21.50 1.16 34.31
C ALA A 108 21.44 -0.25 34.90
N GLU A 109 20.38 -0.56 35.65
CA GLU A 109 20.16 -1.90 36.18
C GLU A 109 20.06 -2.95 35.07
N ILE A 110 19.31 -2.69 33.98
CA ILE A 110 19.25 -3.58 32.80
C ILE A 110 20.66 -3.82 32.23
N PHE A 111 21.49 -2.77 32.12
CA PHE A 111 22.87 -2.91 31.66
C PHE A 111 23.71 -3.78 32.61
N ASP A 112 23.54 -3.61 33.92
CA ASP A 112 24.25 -4.40 34.93
C ASP A 112 23.87 -5.89 34.88
N TRP A 113 22.58 -6.21 34.66
CA TRP A 113 22.11 -7.59 34.45
C TRP A 113 22.65 -8.22 33.16
N THR A 114 22.81 -7.42 32.10
CA THR A 114 23.35 -7.91 30.82
C THR A 114 24.86 -8.14 30.83
N LEU A 115 25.53 -7.72 31.90
CA LEU A 115 26.97 -7.83 32.15
C LEU A 115 27.30 -8.88 33.21
N ASP A 116 26.38 -9.82 33.47
CA ASP A 116 26.43 -10.83 34.54
C ASP A 116 27.86 -11.36 34.79
N PRO A 117 28.45 -11.11 35.98
CA PRO A 117 29.84 -11.46 36.31
C PRO A 117 30.10 -12.97 36.42
N THR A 118 29.06 -13.79 36.27
CA THR A 118 29.11 -15.26 36.42
C THR A 118 29.41 -15.99 35.11
N GLU A 119 29.17 -15.34 33.98
CA GLU A 119 29.60 -15.82 32.66
C GLU A 119 30.99 -15.24 32.34
N PRO A 120 31.93 -16.03 31.77
CA PRO A 120 33.21 -15.48 31.35
C PRO A 120 32.94 -14.34 30.39
N ALA A 121 33.42 -13.15 30.74
CA ALA A 121 33.07 -11.96 29.98
C ALA A 121 33.52 -12.16 28.53
N PRO A 122 32.79 -11.66 27.52
CA PRO A 122 33.10 -11.96 26.12
C PRO A 122 34.55 -11.66 25.73
N TRP A 123 35.18 -10.66 26.39
CA TRP A 123 36.58 -10.29 26.22
C TRP A 123 37.59 -11.28 26.81
N GLU A 124 37.20 -12.12 27.77
CA GLU A 124 38.01 -13.22 28.31
C GLU A 124 38.07 -14.41 27.34
N LEU A 125 36.98 -14.66 26.62
CA LEU A 125 36.89 -15.74 25.63
C LEU A 125 37.44 -15.32 24.27
N CYS A 126 37.39 -14.04 23.94
CA CYS A 126 37.89 -13.53 22.67
C CYS A 126 38.33 -12.06 22.83
N PRO A 127 39.64 -11.74 22.68
CA PRO A 127 40.17 -10.38 22.84
C PRO A 127 39.52 -9.32 21.94
N CYS A 128 38.81 -9.75 20.89
CA CYS A 128 38.12 -8.91 19.91
C CYS A 128 36.61 -8.74 20.22
N ALA A 129 36.03 -9.51 21.13
CA ALA A 129 34.61 -9.46 21.46
C ALA A 129 34.10 -8.12 22.06
N PRO A 130 34.89 -7.30 22.79
CA PRO A 130 34.38 -6.02 23.29
C PRO A 130 34.15 -4.99 22.17
N LEU A 131 34.61 -5.27 20.95
CA LEU A 131 34.36 -4.46 19.75
C LEU A 131 33.26 -5.05 18.85
N SER A 132 32.70 -6.21 19.22
CA SER A 132 31.59 -6.80 18.47
C SER A 132 30.31 -6.07 18.84
N ILE A 133 29.79 -5.27 17.92
CA ILE A 133 28.53 -4.52 18.09
C ILE A 133 27.33 -5.48 18.28
N ALA A 134 27.49 -6.75 17.91
CA ALA A 134 26.48 -7.80 18.02
C ALA A 134 26.44 -8.51 19.39
N THR A 135 27.39 -8.25 20.30
CA THR A 135 27.39 -8.86 21.64
C THR A 135 26.68 -7.96 22.65
N SER A 136 25.88 -8.59 23.52
CA SER A 136 25.39 -7.94 24.73
C SER A 136 26.60 -7.41 25.52
N PRO A 137 26.57 -6.16 26.01
CA PRO A 137 25.44 -5.23 26.07
C PRO A 137 25.35 -4.17 24.93
N TRP A 138 26.27 -4.18 23.96
CA TRP A 138 26.39 -3.11 22.95
C TRP A 138 25.17 -2.99 22.04
N VAL A 139 24.46 -4.09 21.79
CA VAL A 139 23.21 -4.13 21.03
C VAL A 139 22.16 -3.16 21.60
N LEU A 140 22.09 -3.01 22.93
CA LEU A 140 21.12 -2.15 23.61
C LEU A 140 21.42 -0.65 23.41
N THR A 141 22.65 -0.28 23.06
CA THR A 141 23.04 1.11 22.75
C THR A 141 22.47 1.62 21.42
N HIS A 142 21.91 0.73 20.60
CA HIS A 142 21.23 1.08 19.34
C HIS A 142 19.76 1.47 19.54
N VAL A 143 19.17 1.22 20.71
CA VAL A 143 17.75 1.50 20.98
C VAL A 143 17.43 3.01 20.98
N SER A 144 18.27 3.82 21.62
CA SER A 144 18.14 5.29 21.59
C SER A 144 19.41 6.00 22.08
N SER A 145 19.50 7.32 21.85
CA SER A 145 20.58 8.14 22.40
C SER A 145 20.62 8.14 23.94
N LEU A 146 19.46 8.01 24.59
CA LEU A 146 19.37 7.90 26.05
C LEU A 146 20.02 6.60 26.55
N TRP A 147 19.68 5.47 25.93
CA TRP A 147 20.25 4.17 26.28
C TRP A 147 21.77 4.16 26.07
N ARG A 148 22.25 4.76 24.98
CA ARG A 148 23.69 4.94 24.73
C ARG A 148 24.37 5.83 25.77
N ALA A 149 23.72 6.92 26.17
CA ALA A 149 24.27 7.81 27.20
C ALA A 149 24.37 7.11 28.56
N VAL A 150 23.36 6.31 28.94
CA VAL A 150 23.37 5.51 30.18
C VAL A 150 24.43 4.41 30.10
N ALA A 151 24.57 3.74 28.96
CA ALA A 151 25.62 2.74 28.73
C ALA A 151 27.02 3.33 28.94
N VAL A 152 27.35 4.45 28.28
CA VAL A 152 28.67 5.10 28.42
C VAL A 152 28.89 5.64 29.84
N ALA A 153 27.83 6.01 30.55
CA ALA A 153 27.92 6.44 31.94
C ALA A 153 28.03 5.25 32.93
N SER A 154 27.75 4.02 32.51
CA SER A 154 27.86 2.84 33.38
C SER A 154 29.33 2.49 33.62
N PRO A 155 29.78 2.44 34.88
CA PRO A 155 31.16 2.15 35.22
C PRO A 155 31.62 0.75 34.83
N LEU A 156 30.68 -0.19 34.63
CA LEU A 156 30.99 -1.57 34.24
C LEU A 156 31.35 -1.67 32.74
N MET A 157 30.84 -0.79 31.89
CA MET A 157 31.16 -0.78 30.46
C MET A 157 32.48 -0.08 30.14
N CYS A 158 32.93 0.85 30.98
CA CYS A 158 34.20 1.57 30.83
C CYS A 158 35.37 0.96 31.62
N ARG A 159 35.17 -0.23 32.21
CA ARG A 159 36.24 -0.94 32.92
C ARG A 159 37.27 -1.44 31.91
N LYS A 160 38.45 -0.80 31.91
CA LYS A 160 39.65 -1.26 31.19
C LYS A 160 40.31 -2.41 31.91
#